data_AF-A0A533RD15-F1
#
_entry.id   AF-A0A533RD15-F1
#
_cell.length_a   1.000
_cell.length_b   1.000
_cell.length_c   1.000
_cell.angle_alpha   90.00
_cell.angle_beta   90.00
_cell.angle_gamma   90.00
#
_symmetry.space_group_name_H-M   'P 1'
#
loop_
_entity.id
_entity.type
_entity.pdbx_description
1 polymer ?
#
loop_
_entity_poly.entity_id
_entity_poly.type
_entity_poly.pdbx_seq_one_letter_code
_entity_poly.pdbx_strand_id
1 'polypeptide(L)'
;MSCEACAEAREIDGVVPECETGECPVVPMLQESARILGIRDLLVGLDGLVDAGTVCRLTDVDLDDLRLLAVVENLLRENRRGEGCQADHQG
;
A
#
# COMPACT_ATOMS: atom_id res chain seq x y z
N MET A 1 -10.97 -7.14 -10.22
CA MET A 1 -9.59 -6.60 -10.27
C MET A 1 -8.79 -7.54 -11.15
N SER A 2 -8.18 -7.04 -12.21
CA SER A 2 -7.62 -7.82 -13.32
C SER A 2 -6.43 -8.68 -12.87
N CYS A 3 -6.44 -9.95 -13.29
CA CYS A 3 -5.45 -11.00 -13.05
C CYS A 3 -4.01 -10.73 -13.51
N GLU A 4 -3.65 -9.51 -13.92
CA GLU A 4 -2.32 -9.23 -14.52
C GLU A 4 -1.19 -9.31 -13.49
N ALA A 5 -1.41 -8.85 -12.25
CA ALA A 5 -0.42 -9.00 -11.18
C ALA A 5 -0.20 -10.48 -10.75
N CYS A 6 -1.20 -11.35 -10.91
CA CYS A 6 -1.02 -12.79 -10.70
C CYS A 6 -0.21 -13.45 -11.83
N ALA A 7 -0.18 -12.87 -13.03
CA ALA A 7 0.55 -13.42 -14.16
C ALA A 7 2.07 -13.23 -14.02
N GLU A 8 2.52 -12.07 -13.55
CA GLU A 8 3.95 -11.80 -13.28
C GLU A 8 4.53 -12.74 -12.22
N ALA A 9 3.76 -13.05 -11.17
CA ALA A 9 4.20 -13.99 -10.13
C ALA A 9 4.43 -15.43 -10.64
N ARG A 10 3.76 -15.84 -11.72
CA ARG A 10 3.93 -17.18 -12.33
C ARG A 10 5.28 -17.35 -13.03
N GLU A 11 5.87 -16.28 -13.55
CA GLU A 11 7.13 -16.34 -14.31
C GLU A 11 8.37 -16.39 -13.43
N ILE A 12 8.29 -15.89 -12.20
CA ILE A 12 9.49 -15.72 -11.35
C ILE A 12 9.88 -17.04 -10.66
N ASP A 13 8.92 -17.88 -10.23
CA ASP A 13 9.23 -19.06 -9.39
C ASP A 13 8.48 -20.36 -9.77
N GLY A 14 7.69 -20.39 -10.84
CA GLY A 14 6.91 -21.59 -11.22
C GLY A 14 5.86 -22.01 -10.19
N VAL A 15 5.58 -21.15 -9.22
CA VAL A 15 4.53 -21.30 -8.21
C VAL A 15 3.26 -20.71 -8.79
N VAL A 16 2.22 -21.54 -8.97
CA VAL A 16 0.89 -21.06 -9.33
C VAL A 16 0.34 -20.30 -8.12
N PRO A 17 0.05 -18.99 -8.23
CA PRO A 17 -0.57 -18.26 -7.15
C PRO A 17 -1.97 -18.84 -6.89
N GLU A 18 -2.31 -19.02 -5.62
CA GLU A 18 -3.58 -19.62 -5.16
C GLU A 18 -4.84 -18.87 -5.65
N CYS A 19 -4.64 -17.70 -6.28
CA CYS A 19 -5.68 -16.94 -6.97
C CYS A 19 -6.36 -17.71 -8.12
N GLU A 20 -5.70 -18.69 -8.73
CA GLU A 20 -6.30 -19.54 -9.78
C GLU A 20 -7.03 -20.79 -9.25
N THR A 21 -6.77 -21.18 -8.00
CA THR A 21 -7.42 -22.32 -7.33
C THR A 21 -8.71 -21.93 -6.60
N GLY A 22 -9.14 -20.67 -6.71
CA GLY A 22 -10.38 -20.16 -6.10
C GLY A 22 -10.23 -19.65 -4.67
N GLU A 23 -9.04 -19.76 -4.09
CA GLU A 23 -8.71 -19.25 -2.76
C GLU A 23 -7.53 -18.30 -2.88
N CYS A 24 -7.78 -17.03 -3.21
CA CYS A 24 -6.79 -16.01 -2.85
C CYS A 24 -6.77 -15.96 -1.32
N PRO A 25 -5.64 -16.20 -0.64
CA PRO A 25 -5.52 -15.84 0.75
C PRO A 25 -5.45 -14.31 0.81
N VAL A 26 -6.61 -13.67 0.73
CA VAL A 26 -6.75 -12.30 1.21
C VAL A 26 -6.51 -12.42 2.70
N VAL A 27 -5.25 -12.24 3.11
CA VAL A 27 -4.89 -12.21 4.53
C VAL A 27 -5.82 -11.16 5.13
N PRO A 28 -6.72 -11.53 6.07
CA PRO A 28 -7.61 -10.56 6.66
C PRO A 28 -6.73 -9.48 7.27
N MET A 29 -6.90 -8.25 6.79
CA MET A 29 -6.12 -7.13 7.29
C MET A 29 -6.30 -7.09 8.81
N LEU A 30 -5.18 -7.14 9.53
CA LEU A 30 -5.19 -6.90 10.96
C LEU A 30 -5.86 -5.53 11.20
N GLN A 31 -6.71 -5.43 12.23
CA GLN A 31 -7.50 -4.21 12.47
C GLN A 31 -6.62 -2.95 12.55
N GLU A 32 -5.41 -3.10 13.09
CA GLU A 32 -4.40 -2.05 13.14
C GLU A 32 -3.95 -1.60 11.73
N SER A 33 -3.70 -2.54 10.82
CA SER A 33 -3.33 -2.23 9.43
C SER A 33 -4.46 -1.50 8.69
N ALA A 34 -5.71 -1.89 8.92
CA ALA A 34 -6.87 -1.23 8.32
C ALA A 34 -7.04 0.21 8.85
N ARG A 35 -6.78 0.43 10.14
CA ARG A 35 -6.81 1.75 10.78
C ARG A 35 -5.80 2.70 10.12
N ILE A 36 -4.55 2.29 9.97
CA ILE A 36 -3.50 3.15 9.38
C ILE A 36 -3.81 3.52 7.94
N LEU A 37 -4.27 2.56 7.13
CA LEU A 37 -4.65 2.86 5.76
C LEU A 37 -5.85 3.79 5.69
N GLY A 38 -6.81 3.69 6.62
CA GLY A 38 -7.93 4.62 6.72
C GLY A 38 -7.48 6.05 7.09
N ILE A 39 -6.57 6.19 8.05
CA ILE A 39 -5.98 7.50 8.41
C ILE A 39 -5.26 8.10 7.21
N ARG A 40 -4.47 7.30 6.50
CA ARG A 40 -3.76 7.71 5.30
C ARG A 40 -4.71 8.19 4.20
N ASP A 41 -5.78 7.45 3.95
CA ASP A 41 -6.79 7.80 2.94
C ASP A 41 -7.43 9.16 3.25
N LEU A 42 -7.80 9.40 4.51
CA LEU A 42 -8.32 10.70 4.95
C LEU A 42 -7.31 11.83 4.76
N LEU A 43 -6.04 11.62 5.12
CA LEU A 43 -4.99 12.62 4.96
C LEU A 43 -4.76 13.00 3.49
N VAL A 44 -4.81 12.03 2.59
CA VAL A 44 -4.66 12.27 1.15
C VAL A 44 -5.92 12.89 0.56
N GLY A 45 -7.10 12.39 0.92
CA GLY A 45 -8.38 12.85 0.38
C GLY A 45 -8.79 14.25 0.82
N LEU A 46 -8.28 14.70 1.98
CA LEU A 46 -8.53 16.04 2.52
C LEU A 46 -7.37 17.01 2.32
N ASP A 47 -6.35 16.62 1.54
CA ASP A 47 -5.22 17.49 1.25
C ASP A 47 -5.69 18.82 0.62
N GLY A 48 -5.17 19.93 1.14
CA GLY A 48 -5.56 21.29 0.73
C GLY A 48 -6.91 21.80 1.28
N LEU A 49 -7.73 20.95 1.90
CA LEU A 49 -9.00 21.35 2.55
C LEU A 49 -8.84 21.50 4.07
N VAL A 50 -8.10 20.59 4.69
CA VAL A 50 -7.91 20.52 6.15
C VAL A 50 -6.44 20.22 6.43
N ASP A 51 -5.87 20.86 7.46
CA ASP A 51 -4.49 20.54 7.85
C ASP A 51 -4.39 19.13 8.46
N ALA A 52 -3.27 18.46 8.22
CA ALA A 52 -3.03 17.11 8.70
C ALA A 52 -3.18 16.97 10.23
N GLY A 53 -2.83 18.02 11.00
CA GLY A 53 -2.99 18.02 12.45
C GLY A 53 -4.45 17.95 12.89
N THR A 54 -5.35 18.62 12.16
CA THR A 54 -6.79 18.52 12.39
C THR A 54 -7.32 17.14 12.06
N VAL A 55 -6.89 16.52 10.96
CA VAL A 55 -7.28 15.15 10.63
C VAL A 55 -6.86 14.18 11.74
N CYS A 56 -5.59 14.25 12.18
CA CYS A 56 -5.08 13.39 13.26
C CYS A 56 -5.85 13.54 14.57
N ARG A 57 -6.27 14.77 14.93
CA ARG A 57 -7.10 15.01 16.12
C ARG A 57 -8.49 14.39 15.99
N LEU A 58 -9.12 14.47 14.82
CA LEU A 58 -10.46 13.92 14.58
C LEU A 58 -10.48 12.40 14.59
N THR A 59 -9.37 11.77 14.21
CA THR A 59 -9.22 10.31 14.13
C THR A 59 -8.58 9.70 15.38
N ASP A 60 -8.32 10.51 16.43
CA ASP A 60 -7.65 10.09 17.67
C ASP A 60 -6.35 9.31 17.40
N VAL A 61 -5.51 9.89 16.53
CA VAL A 61 -4.22 9.31 16.13
C VAL A 61 -3.22 9.49 17.26
N ASP A 62 -2.61 8.38 17.66
CA ASP A 62 -1.54 8.38 18.65
C ASP A 62 -0.14 8.40 17.99
N LEU A 63 0.91 8.34 18.82
CA LEU A 63 2.29 8.37 18.35
C LEU A 63 2.66 7.11 17.55
N ASP A 64 2.09 5.96 17.88
CA ASP A 64 2.42 4.70 17.22
C ASP A 64 1.73 4.63 15.86
N ASP A 65 0.50 5.14 15.74
CA ASP A 65 -0.18 5.39 14.47
C ASP A 65 0.66 6.26 13.53
N LEU A 66 1.21 7.38 14.04
CA LEU A 66 2.08 8.26 13.25
C LEU A 66 3.38 7.58 12.79
N ARG A 67 4.00 6.78 13.67
CA ARG A 67 5.22 6.03 13.33
C ARG A 67 4.94 5.01 12.23
N LEU A 68 3.85 4.26 12.36
CA LEU A 68 3.48 3.24 11.38
C LEU A 68 3.10 3.88 10.04
N LEU A 69 2.37 5.00 10.08
CA LEU A 69 2.06 5.78 8.89
C LEU A 69 3.33 6.28 8.18
N ALA A 70 4.34 6.75 8.92
CA ALA A 70 5.61 7.18 8.35
C ALA A 70 6.37 6.03 7.67
N VAL A 71 6.35 4.83 8.26
CA VAL A 71 6.93 3.62 7.64
C VAL A 71 6.21 3.30 6.32
N VAL A 72 4.88 3.30 6.34
CA VAL A 72 4.06 3.04 5.14
C VAL A 72 4.37 4.05 4.03
N GLU A 73 4.43 5.35 4.35
CA GLU A 73 4.75 6.39 3.37
C GLU A 73 6.16 6.25 2.79
N ASN A 74 7.15 5.85 3.59
CA ASN A 74 8.49 5.59 3.10
C ASN A 74 8.52 4.41 2.13
N LEU A 75 7.88 3.29 2.49
CA LEU A 75 7.77 2.12 1.59
C LEU A 75 7.07 2.46 0.27
N LEU A 76 5.99 3.23 0.32
CA LEU A 76 5.28 3.67 -0.88
C LEU A 76 6.13 4.59 -1.76
N ARG A 77 6.98 5.44 -1.17
CA ARG A 77 7.93 6.27 -1.93
C ARG A 77 9.06 5.46 -2.54
N GLU A 78 9.58 4.47 -1.81
CA GLU A 78 10.61 3.56 -2.30
C GLU A 78 10.09 2.73 -3.48
N ASN A 79 8.88 2.18 -3.38
CA ASN A 79 8.26 1.45 -4.49
C ASN A 79 8.09 2.34 -5.74
N ARG A 80 7.62 3.58 -5.57
CA ARG A 80 7.54 4.54 -6.70
C ARG A 80 8.89 4.90 -7.32
N ARG A 81 9.99 4.80 -6.56
CA ARG A 81 11.35 5.04 -7.06
C ARG A 81 11.92 3.81 -7.77
N GLY A 82 11.55 2.60 -7.34
CA GLY A 82 11.96 1.33 -7.97
C GLY A 82 11.37 1.12 -9.36
N GLU A 83 10.19 1.66 -9.64
CA GLU A 83 9.54 1.60 -10.96
C GLU A 83 10.14 2.57 -12.01
N GLY A 84 11.18 3.35 -11.65
CA GLY A 84 11.83 4.33 -12.52
C GLY A 84 13.12 3.87 -13.22
N CYS A 85 13.55 2.62 -13.06
CA CYS A 85 14.85 2.11 -13.55
C CYS A 85 14.77 0.97 -14.59
N GLN A 86 13.66 0.84 -15.33
CA GLN A 86 13.57 -0.04 -16.50
C GLN A 86 12.99 0.69 -17.71
N ALA A 87 13.64 1.78 -18.11
CA ALA A 87 13.63 2.23 -19.49
C ALA A 87 15.10 2.47 -19.87
N ASP A 88 15.49 2.01 -21.06
CA ASP A 88 16.82 2.18 -21.67
C ASP A 88 17.89 1.13 -21.32
N HIS A 89 17.63 -0.14 -21.67
CA HIS A 89 18.67 -0.98 -22.27
C HIS A 89 18.09 -1.87 -23.38
N GLN A 90 17.76 -1.24 -24.52
CA GLN A 90 17.80 -1.89 -25.83
C GLN A 90 18.53 -0.94 -26.79
N GLY A 91 19.63 -1.43 -27.38
CA GLY A 91 20.43 -0.72 -28.38
C GLY A 91 21.91 -0.99 -28.26
#